data_AF-A0A2M7C8C1-F1
#
_entry.id   AF-A0A2M7C8C1-F1
#
_cell.length_a   1.000
_cell.length_b   1.000
_cell.length_c   1.000
_cell.angle_alpha   90.00
_cell.angle_beta   90.00
_cell.angle_gamma   90.00
#
_symmetry.space_group_name_H-M   'P 1'
#
loop_
_entity.id
_entity.type
_entity.pdbx_description
1 polymer ?
#
loop_
_entity_poly.entity_id
_entity_poly.type
_entity_poly.pdbx_seq_one_letter_code
_entity_poly.pdbx_strand_id
1 'polypeptide(L)'
;PEFLMVEAFEEAMQDAGVEKKDIDAAWFSSCFAENNVGKSAIPLAAALKLPFLPVTRTENFCASGTEAIRAACYAVASGACEIALAVGVEKLKDIGYGGLPDFSQLRGIYNRQIYPNMTAPGMFAMMATKYF
;
A
#
# COMPACT_ATOMS: atom_id res chain seq x y z
N PRO A 1 -10.81 3.66 6.35
CA PRO A 1 -9.88 3.95 5.22
C PRO A 1 -10.56 4.06 3.84
N GLU A 2 -11.76 3.50 3.64
CA GLU A 2 -12.45 3.47 2.33
C GLU A 2 -12.65 4.85 1.70
N PHE A 3 -13.07 5.86 2.48
CA PHE A 3 -13.23 7.23 1.97
C PHE A 3 -11.94 7.78 1.34
N LEU A 4 -10.77 7.52 1.95
CA LEU A 4 -9.48 7.95 1.39
C LEU A 4 -9.18 7.26 0.06
N MET A 5 -9.60 6.00 -0.12
CA MET A 5 -9.44 5.30 -1.39
C MET A 5 -10.35 5.90 -2.46
N VAL A 6 -11.61 6.18 -2.12
CA VAL A 6 -12.60 6.73 -3.06
C VAL A 6 -12.19 8.12 -3.50
N GLU A 7 -11.85 9.01 -2.57
CA GLU A 7 -11.41 10.38 -2.85
C GLU A 7 -10.21 10.39 -3.79
N ALA A 8 -9.14 9.66 -3.44
CA ALA A 8 -7.94 9.58 -4.28
C ALA A 8 -8.20 8.94 -5.64
N PHE A 9 -9.10 7.97 -5.71
CA PHE A 9 -9.51 7.35 -6.98
C PHE A 9 -10.28 8.33 -7.86
N GLU A 10 -11.28 9.02 -7.32
CA GLU A 10 -12.11 9.97 -8.09
C GLU A 10 -11.26 11.10 -8.65
N GLU A 11 -10.35 11.67 -7.86
CA GLU A 11 -9.40 12.71 -8.32
C GLU A 11 -8.49 12.19 -9.44
N ALA A 12 -7.91 10.99 -9.28
CA ALA A 12 -7.02 10.41 -10.29
C ALA A 12 -7.75 10.09 -11.60
N MET A 13 -8.98 9.61 -11.53
CA MET A 13 -9.80 9.30 -12.72
C MET A 13 -10.20 10.57 -13.46
N GLN A 14 -10.56 11.63 -12.72
CA GLN A 14 -10.90 12.91 -13.31
C GLN A 14 -9.69 13.56 -14.01
N ASP A 15 -8.51 13.51 -13.38
CA ASP A 15 -7.27 14.06 -13.95
C ASP A 15 -6.81 13.28 -15.20
N ALA A 16 -6.92 11.95 -15.17
CA ALA A 16 -6.59 11.09 -16.29
C ALA A 16 -7.61 11.16 -17.45
N GLY A 17 -8.84 11.63 -17.20
CA GLY A 17 -9.90 11.69 -18.20
C GLY A 17 -10.39 10.31 -18.67
N VAL A 18 -10.29 9.30 -17.81
CA VAL A 18 -10.69 7.91 -18.09
C VAL A 18 -11.91 7.52 -17.27
N GLU A 19 -12.68 6.55 -17.76
CA GLU A 19 -13.78 5.96 -17.01
C GLU A 19 -13.34 4.67 -16.34
N LYS A 20 -14.03 4.32 -15.25
CA LYS A 20 -13.73 3.11 -14.48
C LYS A 20 -13.80 1.81 -15.30
N LYS A 21 -14.61 1.79 -16.36
CA LYS A 21 -14.75 0.65 -17.28
C LYS A 21 -13.50 0.44 -18.16
N ASP A 22 -12.67 1.47 -18.28
CA ASP A 22 -11.47 1.46 -19.14
C ASP A 22 -10.27 0.82 -18.41
N ILE A 23 -10.37 0.60 -17.10
CA ILE A 23 -9.32 -0.03 -16.29
C ILE A 23 -9.33 -1.54 -16.54
N ASP A 24 -8.17 -2.12 -16.85
CA ASP A 24 -8.04 -3.56 -17.09
C ASP A 24 -7.63 -4.35 -15.83
N ALA A 25 -6.81 -3.73 -14.97
CA ALA A 25 -6.34 -4.33 -13.73
C ALA A 25 -5.95 -3.28 -12.69
N ALA A 26 -5.94 -3.68 -11.41
CA ALA A 26 -5.55 -2.82 -10.32
C ALA A 26 -4.53 -3.44 -9.37
N TRP A 27 -3.63 -2.60 -8.86
CA TRP A 27 -2.66 -2.92 -7.81
C TRP A 27 -2.95 -2.08 -6.57
N PHE A 28 -3.28 -2.78 -5.50
CA PHE A 28 -3.58 -2.21 -4.20
C PHE A 28 -2.37 -2.34 -3.27
N SER A 29 -2.09 -1.33 -2.46
CA SER A 29 -1.03 -1.38 -1.45
C SER A 29 -1.44 -0.80 -0.10
N SER A 30 -0.98 -1.45 0.96
CA SER A 30 -1.09 -1.00 2.35
C SER A 30 -0.04 -1.76 3.18
N CYS A 31 0.73 -1.07 4.01
CA CYS A 31 1.83 -1.66 4.78
C CYS A 31 1.29 -2.39 6.01
N PHE A 32 0.42 -1.75 6.79
CA PHE A 32 -0.04 -2.29 8.06
C PHE A 32 -1.38 -3.04 7.94
N ALA A 33 -1.34 -4.19 7.27
CA ALA A 33 -2.54 -5.00 7.00
C ALA A 33 -3.40 -5.28 8.25
N GLU A 34 -2.77 -5.61 9.39
CA GLU A 34 -3.48 -5.96 10.64
C GLU A 34 -4.18 -4.77 11.31
N ASN A 35 -3.75 -3.55 10.97
CA ASN A 35 -4.25 -2.32 11.57
C ASN A 35 -5.10 -1.51 10.60
N ASN A 36 -5.23 -1.96 9.34
CA ASN A 36 -5.84 -1.17 8.28
C ASN A 36 -6.92 -1.95 7.54
N VAL A 37 -6.61 -2.37 6.33
CA VAL A 37 -7.52 -2.91 5.31
C VAL A 37 -7.47 -4.43 5.25
N GLY A 38 -6.61 -5.08 6.04
CA GLY A 38 -6.39 -6.52 5.96
C GLY A 38 -5.41 -6.92 4.85
N LYS A 39 -5.25 -8.24 4.68
CA LYS A 39 -4.21 -8.87 3.84
C LYS A 39 -4.64 -9.17 2.40
N SER A 40 -5.73 -8.57 1.93
CA SER A 40 -6.28 -8.85 0.60
C SER A 40 -6.50 -7.58 -0.22
N ALA A 41 -6.78 -7.77 -1.51
CA ALA A 41 -7.20 -6.71 -2.40
C ALA A 41 -8.72 -6.41 -2.34
N ILE A 42 -9.48 -7.25 -1.63
CA ILE A 42 -10.95 -7.14 -1.49
C ILE A 42 -11.39 -5.74 -1.02
N PRO A 43 -10.73 -5.08 -0.04
CA PRO A 43 -11.16 -3.75 0.41
C PRO A 43 -11.18 -2.71 -0.70
N LEU A 44 -10.16 -2.70 -1.58
CA LEU A 44 -10.13 -1.78 -2.70
C LEU A 44 -11.24 -2.11 -3.70
N ALA A 45 -11.37 -3.39 -4.06
CA ALA A 45 -12.39 -3.83 -5.01
C ALA A 45 -13.81 -3.52 -4.53
N ALA A 46 -14.07 -3.70 -3.22
CA ALA A 46 -15.35 -3.38 -2.59
C ALA A 46 -15.59 -1.88 -2.50
N ALA A 47 -14.63 -1.10 -1.99
CA ALA A 47 -14.74 0.34 -1.79
C ALA A 47 -14.98 1.07 -3.13
N LEU A 48 -14.20 0.72 -4.15
CA LEU A 48 -14.31 1.32 -5.48
C LEU A 48 -15.39 0.67 -6.34
N LYS A 49 -16.07 -0.38 -5.85
CA LYS A 49 -17.08 -1.17 -6.58
C LYS A 49 -16.57 -1.67 -7.94
N LEU A 50 -15.43 -2.34 -7.99
CA LEU A 50 -14.76 -2.83 -9.21
C LEU A 50 -15.12 -4.31 -9.48
N PRO A 51 -16.35 -4.67 -9.87
CA PRO A 51 -16.69 -6.07 -10.11
C PRO A 51 -15.90 -6.60 -11.30
N PHE A 52 -15.44 -7.85 -11.20
CA PHE A 52 -14.71 -8.57 -12.24
C PHE A 52 -13.33 -8.00 -12.63
N LEU A 53 -12.92 -6.86 -12.08
CA LEU A 53 -11.58 -6.33 -12.26
C LEU A 53 -10.58 -7.16 -11.44
N PRO A 54 -9.50 -7.69 -12.04
CA PRO A 54 -8.43 -8.33 -11.28
C PRO A 54 -7.73 -7.27 -10.42
N VAL A 55 -7.76 -7.47 -9.10
CA VAL A 55 -7.07 -6.61 -8.13
C VAL A 55 -6.02 -7.41 -7.36
N THR A 56 -4.77 -6.98 -7.43
CA THR A 56 -3.64 -7.61 -6.73
C THR A 56 -3.19 -6.75 -5.56
N ARG A 57 -3.00 -7.34 -4.38
CA ARG A 57 -2.38 -6.63 -3.25
C ARG A 57 -0.86 -6.77 -3.31
N THR A 58 -0.17 -5.66 -3.10
CA THR A 58 1.29 -5.57 -2.97
C THR A 58 1.66 -5.03 -1.60
N GLU A 59 2.81 -5.47 -1.09
CA GLU A 59 3.35 -5.02 0.19
C GLU A 59 4.88 -5.10 0.13
N ASN A 60 5.53 -3.99 0.48
CA ASN A 60 6.98 -3.85 0.58
C ASN A 60 7.33 -2.74 1.58
N PHE A 61 6.85 -2.90 2.81
CA PHE A 61 6.94 -1.94 3.89
C PHE A 61 6.53 -0.52 3.45
N CYS A 62 7.31 0.49 3.81
CA CYS A 62 7.06 1.89 3.43
C CYS A 62 7.10 2.13 1.91
N ALA A 63 7.66 1.20 1.12
CA ALA A 63 7.74 1.29 -0.34
C ALA A 63 6.54 0.64 -1.05
N SER A 64 5.52 0.18 -0.32
CA SER A 64 4.37 -0.54 -0.90
C SER A 64 3.65 0.25 -2.00
N GLY A 65 3.52 1.58 -1.86
CA GLY A 65 2.93 2.42 -2.92
C GLY A 65 3.76 2.43 -4.21
N THR A 66 5.08 2.58 -4.09
CA THR A 66 5.99 2.51 -5.23
C THR A 66 6.00 1.10 -5.85
N GLU A 67 5.86 0.07 -5.03
CA GLU A 67 5.75 -1.31 -5.50
C GLU A 67 4.48 -1.52 -6.34
N ALA A 68 3.33 -0.97 -5.93
CA ALA A 68 2.10 -0.99 -6.73
C ALA A 68 2.28 -0.29 -8.08
N ILE A 69 2.93 0.89 -8.10
CA ILE A 69 3.25 1.61 -9.34
C ILE A 69 4.15 0.77 -10.23
N ARG A 70 5.23 0.21 -9.67
CA ARG A 70 6.18 -0.64 -10.41
C ARG A 70 5.49 -1.83 -11.07
N ALA A 71 4.58 -2.49 -10.36
CA ALA A 71 3.82 -3.62 -10.88
C ALA A 71 2.84 -3.21 -11.98
N ALA A 72 2.12 -2.09 -11.80
CA ALA A 72 1.23 -1.53 -12.82
C ALA A 72 2.00 -1.14 -14.10
N CYS A 73 3.16 -0.50 -13.97
CA CYS A 73 4.02 -0.17 -15.11
C CYS A 73 4.46 -1.41 -15.89
N TYR A 74 4.82 -2.50 -15.20
CA TYR A 74 5.18 -3.75 -15.86
C TYR A 74 3.99 -4.41 -16.57
N ALA A 75 2.79 -4.34 -16.01
CA ALA A 75 1.60 -4.85 -16.69
C ALA A 75 1.34 -4.10 -18.01
N VAL A 76 1.39 -2.77 -18.00
CA VAL A 76 1.25 -1.95 -19.21
C VAL A 76 2.38 -2.21 -20.20
N ALA A 77 3.64 -2.20 -19.75
CA ALA A 77 4.80 -2.44 -20.62
C ALA A 77 4.80 -3.84 -21.26
N SER A 78 4.22 -4.84 -20.58
CA SER A 78 4.08 -6.20 -21.10
C SER A 78 2.94 -6.38 -22.11
N GLY A 79 2.06 -5.37 -22.25
CA GLY A 79 0.84 -5.47 -23.05
C GLY A 79 -0.29 -6.28 -22.39
N ALA A 80 -0.17 -6.61 -21.10
CA ALA A 80 -1.21 -7.32 -20.36
C ALA A 80 -2.39 -6.41 -19.99
N CYS A 81 -2.17 -5.10 -19.94
CA CYS A 81 -3.18 -4.07 -19.70
C CYS A 81 -2.86 -2.85 -20.57
N GLU A 82 -3.88 -2.15 -21.05
CA GLU A 82 -3.73 -0.81 -21.65
C GLU A 82 -3.81 0.25 -20.56
N ILE A 83 -4.73 0.10 -19.61
CA ILE A 83 -4.90 1.01 -18.47
C ILE A 83 -4.86 0.23 -17.16
N ALA A 84 -3.88 0.58 -16.31
CA ALA A 84 -3.68 -0.02 -15.01
C ALA A 84 -3.91 1.00 -13.89
N LEU A 85 -4.62 0.59 -12.83
CA LEU A 85 -4.84 1.39 -11.64
C LEU A 85 -3.84 0.99 -10.54
N ALA A 86 -3.11 1.95 -9.98
CA ALA A 86 -2.29 1.73 -8.78
C ALA A 86 -2.80 2.60 -7.64
N VAL A 87 -3.19 1.98 -6.52
CA VAL A 87 -3.72 2.68 -5.34
C VAL A 87 -2.99 2.22 -4.08
N GLY A 88 -2.55 3.18 -3.27
CA GLY A 88 -2.01 2.94 -1.94
C GLY A 88 -2.81 3.68 -0.89
N VAL A 89 -3.07 3.04 0.25
CA VAL A 89 -3.75 3.70 1.37
C VAL A 89 -3.18 3.26 2.71
N GLU A 90 -3.06 4.22 3.62
CA GLU A 90 -2.70 3.96 5.01
C GLU A 90 -3.42 4.94 5.93
N LYS A 91 -4.20 4.39 6.86
CA LYS A 91 -4.92 5.09 7.92
C LYS A 91 -4.42 4.63 9.30
N LEU A 92 -3.26 5.13 9.72
CA LEU A 92 -2.65 4.73 10.99
C LEU A 92 -3.38 5.28 12.23
N LYS A 93 -4.22 6.31 12.08
CA LYS A 93 -4.95 6.88 13.23
C LYS A 93 -5.99 5.91 13.82
N ASP A 94 -6.36 4.86 13.09
CA ASP A 94 -7.41 3.93 13.50
C ASP A 94 -6.88 2.84 14.45
N ILE A 95 -5.57 2.82 14.77
CA ILE A 95 -4.95 1.80 15.63
C ILE A 95 -5.35 1.87 17.11
N GLY A 96 -5.98 2.98 17.55
CA GLY A 96 -6.50 3.13 18.92
C GLY A 96 -5.49 3.50 20.00
N TYR A 97 -4.22 3.75 19.65
CA TYR A 97 -3.19 4.25 20.57
C TYR A 97 -2.24 5.24 19.89
N GLY A 98 -1.53 6.03 20.69
CA GLY A 98 -0.54 6.99 20.19
C GLY A 98 0.78 6.31 19.86
N GLY A 99 1.36 6.66 18.71
CA GLY A 99 2.66 6.14 18.26
C GLY A 99 2.58 5.40 16.93
N LEU A 100 3.71 4.84 16.50
CA LEU A 100 3.77 3.95 15.34
C LEU A 100 3.39 2.53 15.75
N PRO A 101 2.73 1.75 14.88
CA PRO A 101 2.48 0.35 15.16
C PRO A 101 3.78 -0.43 15.38
N ASP A 102 3.70 -1.51 16.16
CA ASP A 102 4.84 -2.40 16.40
C ASP A 102 5.35 -2.99 15.07
N PHE A 103 6.52 -2.50 14.64
CA PHE A 103 7.15 -2.94 13.41
C PHE A 103 7.90 -4.27 13.57
N SER A 104 8.08 -4.76 14.80
CA SER A 104 8.86 -5.97 15.07
C SER A 104 8.20 -7.24 14.51
N GLN A 105 6.86 -7.26 14.46
CA GLN A 105 6.11 -8.39 13.89
C GLN A 105 6.23 -8.49 12.38
N LEU A 106 6.43 -7.36 11.70
CA LEU A 106 6.47 -7.29 10.24
C LEU A 106 7.84 -7.70 9.67
N ARG A 107 8.87 -7.82 10.51
CA ARG A 107 10.26 -8.09 10.09
C ARG A 107 10.59 -9.59 10.00
N GLY A 108 9.65 -10.47 10.34
CA GLY A 108 9.85 -11.92 10.39
C GLY A 108 10.51 -12.41 11.69
N ILE A 109 10.38 -13.71 11.97
CA ILE A 109 10.75 -14.32 13.28
C ILE A 109 12.22 -14.11 13.62
N TYR A 110 13.12 -14.35 12.66
CA TYR A 110 14.56 -14.22 12.87
C TYR A 110 14.96 -12.78 13.22
N ASN A 111 14.54 -11.80 12.41
CA ASN A 111 14.85 -10.39 12.67
C ASN A 111 14.26 -9.90 14.00
N ARG A 112 13.09 -10.40 14.39
CA ARG A 112 12.49 -10.08 15.68
C ARG A 112 13.33 -10.55 16.87
N GLN A 113 14.05 -11.66 16.75
CA GLN A 113 14.92 -12.19 17.81
C GLN A 113 16.22 -11.39 17.95
N ILE A 114 16.82 -10.98 16.83
CA ILE A 114 18.11 -10.27 16.84
C ILE A 114 17.99 -8.74 16.93
N TYR A 115 16.83 -8.18 16.58
CA TYR A 115 16.52 -6.76 16.69
C TYR A 115 15.27 -6.53 17.57
N PRO A 116 15.28 -6.98 18.84
CA PRO A 116 14.15 -6.76 19.73
C PRO A 116 13.95 -5.26 19.95
N ASN A 117 12.69 -4.80 19.91
CA ASN A 117 12.30 -3.41 20.15
C ASN A 117 12.93 -2.38 19.18
N MET A 118 13.44 -2.83 18.02
CA MET A 118 13.96 -1.92 17.00
C MET A 118 12.81 -1.14 16.34
N THR A 119 12.85 0.19 16.44
CA THR A 119 11.86 1.08 15.84
C THR A 119 12.47 1.83 14.66
N ALA A 120 11.65 2.22 13.68
CA ALA A 120 12.13 3.02 12.55
C ALA A 120 12.82 4.32 13.01
N PRO A 121 12.27 5.12 13.96
CA PRO A 121 12.97 6.28 14.50
C PRO A 121 14.32 5.94 15.14
N GLY A 122 14.40 4.84 15.90
CA GLY A 122 15.66 4.40 16.51
C GLY A 122 16.72 4.03 15.48
N MET A 123 16.33 3.36 14.38
CA MET A 123 17.22 3.04 13.28
C MET A 123 17.74 4.29 12.58
N PHE A 124 16.86 5.25 12.27
CA PHE A 124 17.26 6.52 11.65
C PHE A 124 18.13 7.37 12.57
N ALA A 125 17.89 7.36 13.88
CA ALA A 125 18.74 8.05 14.85
C ALA A 125 20.17 7.48 14.86
N MET A 126 20.33 6.15 14.93
CA MET A 126 21.65 5.52 14.85
C MET A 126 22.36 5.80 13.52
N MET A 127 21.62 5.82 12.41
CA MET A 127 22.16 6.17 11.09
C MET A 127 22.63 7.63 11.07
N ALA A 128 21.85 8.56 11.62
CA ALA A 128 22.21 9.97 11.72
C ALA A 128 23.46 10.18 12.58
N THR A 129 23.56 9.55 13.76
CA THR A 129 24.74 9.63 14.64
C THR A 129 26.01 9.08 13.99
N LYS A 130 25.90 8.18 13.03
CA LYS A 130 27.06 7.67 12.28
C LYS A 130 27.44 8.56 11.10
N TYR A 131 26.45 9.21 10.49
CA TYR A 131 26.65 10.05 9.31
C TYR A 131 27.23 11.42 9.65
N PHE A 132 26.76 12.03 10.73
CA PHE A 132 27.23 13.31 11.27
C PHE A 132 28.24 13.11 12.40
#